data_AF-A0A061DAD1-F1
#
_entry.id   AF-A0A061DAD1-F1
#
_cell.length_a   1.000
_cell.length_b   1.000
_cell.length_c   1.000
_cell.angle_alpha   90.00
_cell.angle_beta   90.00
_cell.angle_gamma   90.00
#
_symmetry.space_group_name_H-M   'P 1'
#
loop_
_entity.id
_entity.type
_entity.pdbx_description
1 polymer ?
#
loop_
_entity_poly.entity_id
_entity_poly.type
_entity_poly.pdbx_seq_one_letter_code
_entity_poly.pdbx_strand_id
1 'polypeptide(L)'
;MVYNSLTDVPHNLREGIDWLIALKGTDGEKNLAAMGSALYDLLADKPVGKKVLPALEQIKPITKQFLEKPGLKGHWSVKRLLGRFSEPMNKTIFMWFKHQWGYYASDYENIIQTEGVKLKDMVENLGKVVHGTEKFLDDIKNPDEYKSAYSSEATWDASCAKNPEACAMVLVGIAPMLYAGLLCLWNASDDAAEKWLVINANERFEKLLKALDYKEPDCKDNLSAAAVRKALCSLDNSVDILYDLAGFWAFY
;
A
#
# COMPACT_ATOMS: atom_id res chain seq x y z
N MET A 1 -12.84 -12.00 -11.36
CA MET A 1 -12.10 -10.77 -11.68
C MET A 1 -13.13 -9.67 -11.91
N VAL A 2 -12.90 -8.48 -11.37
CA VAL A 2 -13.84 -7.34 -11.32
C VAL A 2 -13.32 -6.16 -12.17
N TYR A 3 -12.00 -6.05 -12.32
CA TYR A 3 -11.34 -4.92 -12.97
C TYR A 3 -10.68 -5.34 -14.28
N ASN A 4 -10.77 -4.46 -15.29
CA ASN A 4 -10.20 -4.69 -16.62
C ASN A 4 -9.10 -3.68 -16.98
N SER A 5 -8.82 -2.71 -16.11
CA SER A 5 -7.76 -1.73 -16.29
C SER A 5 -7.00 -1.48 -14.99
N LEU A 6 -5.70 -1.19 -15.09
CA LEU A 6 -4.89 -0.68 -13.97
C LEU A 6 -5.28 0.75 -13.54
N THR A 7 -6.18 1.40 -14.27
CA THR A 7 -6.80 2.66 -13.82
C THR A 7 -8.03 2.44 -12.94
N ASP A 8 -8.56 1.22 -12.90
CA ASP A 8 -9.61 0.85 -11.95
C ASP A 8 -9.02 0.74 -10.54
N VAL A 9 -9.64 1.41 -9.58
CA VAL A 9 -9.05 1.66 -8.26
C VAL A 9 -9.43 0.53 -7.28
N PRO A 10 -8.44 -0.10 -6.60
CA PRO A 10 -8.69 -1.05 -5.52
C PRO A 10 -9.48 -0.47 -4.34
N HIS A 11 -10.34 -1.29 -3.73
CA HIS A 11 -11.17 -0.92 -2.57
C HIS A 11 -10.74 -1.60 -1.26
N ASN A 12 -9.79 -2.54 -1.34
CA ASN A 12 -9.25 -3.25 -0.19
C ASN A 12 -7.80 -3.72 -0.43
N LEU A 13 -7.16 -4.23 0.62
CA LEU A 13 -5.76 -4.66 0.56
C LEU A 13 -5.53 -5.77 -0.46
N ARG A 14 -6.40 -6.80 -0.51
CA ARG A 14 -6.28 -7.89 -1.48
C ARG A 14 -6.31 -7.37 -2.91
N GLU A 15 -7.29 -6.52 -3.24
CA GLU A 15 -7.38 -5.89 -4.56
C GLU A 15 -6.14 -5.02 -4.86
N GLY A 16 -5.60 -4.34 -3.84
CA GLY A 16 -4.37 -3.54 -4.00
C GLY A 16 -3.14 -4.41 -4.31
N ILE A 17 -3.03 -5.59 -3.71
CA ILE A 17 -1.95 -6.54 -4.01
C ILE A 17 -2.16 -7.16 -5.40
N ASP A 18 -3.39 -7.51 -5.77
CA ASP A 18 -3.70 -7.98 -7.12
C ASP A 18 -3.36 -6.92 -8.18
N TRP A 19 -3.60 -5.64 -7.88
CA TRP A 19 -3.21 -4.53 -8.75
C TRP A 19 -1.69 -4.45 -8.94
N LEU A 20 -0.89 -4.64 -7.89
CA LEU A 20 0.58 -4.66 -7.99
C LEU A 20 1.09 -5.83 -8.83
N ILE A 21 0.46 -6.99 -8.72
CA ILE A 21 0.79 -8.18 -9.52
C ILE A 21 0.38 -7.98 -10.98
N ALA A 22 -0.79 -7.39 -11.23
CA ALA A 22 -1.24 -7.04 -12.59
C ALA A 22 -0.33 -5.98 -13.24
N LEU A 23 0.11 -4.99 -12.45
CA LEU A 23 1.10 -3.98 -12.87
C LEU A 23 2.41 -4.62 -13.32
N LYS A 24 2.92 -5.62 -12.58
CA LYS A 24 4.10 -6.39 -12.97
C LYS A 24 3.88 -7.03 -14.34
N GLY A 25 2.76 -7.72 -14.52
CA GLY A 25 2.41 -8.37 -15.78
C GLY A 25 3.47 -9.40 -16.22
N THR A 26 3.55 -9.65 -17.53
CA THR A 26 4.51 -10.62 -18.10
C THR A 26 5.92 -10.06 -18.28
N ASP A 27 6.06 -8.74 -18.44
CA ASP A 27 7.34 -8.04 -18.60
C ASP A 27 7.56 -7.10 -17.41
N GLY A 28 7.84 -7.71 -16.24
CA GLY A 28 7.97 -7.00 -14.98
C GLY A 28 9.08 -5.94 -14.98
N GLU A 29 10.22 -6.23 -15.61
CA GLU A 29 11.33 -5.28 -15.65
C GLU A 29 10.94 -3.99 -16.39
N LYS A 30 10.37 -4.12 -17.59
CA LYS A 30 9.93 -2.97 -18.39
C LYS A 30 8.80 -2.22 -17.71
N ASN A 31 7.77 -2.92 -17.22
CA ASN A 31 6.58 -2.28 -16.64
C ASN A 31 6.91 -1.53 -15.35
N LEU A 32 7.73 -2.12 -14.48
CA LEU A 32 8.14 -1.48 -13.22
C LEU A 32 9.12 -0.33 -13.47
N ALA A 33 9.99 -0.41 -14.47
CA ALA A 33 10.82 0.72 -14.89
C ALA A 33 9.97 1.90 -15.36
N ALA A 34 8.96 1.64 -16.21
CA ALA A 34 8.07 2.66 -16.72
C ALA A 34 7.20 3.28 -15.62
N MET A 35 6.66 2.46 -14.70
CA MET A 35 5.95 2.95 -13.52
C MET A 35 6.85 3.76 -12.60
N GLY A 36 8.06 3.28 -12.31
CA GLY A 36 9.02 4.00 -11.47
C GLY A 36 9.39 5.37 -12.05
N SER A 37 9.51 5.47 -13.38
CA SER A 37 9.66 6.77 -14.06
C SER A 37 8.46 7.66 -13.87
N ALA A 38 7.24 7.14 -14.08
CA ALA A 38 6.02 7.91 -13.91
C ALA A 38 5.83 8.40 -12.46
N LEU A 39 6.18 7.59 -11.47
CA LEU A 39 6.18 7.97 -10.05
C LEU A 39 7.22 9.04 -9.76
N TYR A 40 8.44 8.87 -10.27
CA TYR A 40 9.52 9.84 -10.09
C TYR A 40 9.10 11.19 -10.66
N ASP A 41 8.60 11.24 -11.90
CA ASP A 41 8.15 12.47 -12.55
C ASP A 41 6.96 13.10 -11.81
N LEU A 42 6.00 12.27 -11.35
CA LEU A 42 4.86 12.73 -10.58
C LEU A 42 5.27 13.36 -9.24
N LEU A 43 6.33 12.88 -8.59
CA LEU A 43 6.75 13.32 -7.25
C LEU A 43 7.85 14.39 -7.27
N ALA A 44 8.76 14.36 -8.25
CA ALA A 44 9.94 15.25 -8.31
C ALA A 44 9.55 16.72 -8.43
N ASP A 45 8.50 17.01 -9.19
CA ASP A 45 8.02 18.37 -9.48
C ASP A 45 7.05 18.92 -8.42
N LYS A 46 6.75 18.16 -7.36
CA LYS A 46 5.77 18.59 -6.35
C LYS A 46 6.48 19.18 -5.13
N PRO A 47 6.38 20.51 -4.90
CA PRO A 47 6.90 21.11 -3.68
C PRO A 47 6.10 20.61 -2.47
N VAL A 48 6.70 20.64 -1.28
CA VAL A 48 6.01 20.31 -0.03
C VAL A 48 4.74 21.13 0.11
N GLY A 49 3.62 20.43 0.20
CA GLY A 49 2.32 21.02 0.43
C GLY A 49 1.19 20.57 -0.48
N LYS A 50 0.00 20.48 0.12
CA LYS A 50 -1.24 20.04 -0.52
C LYS A 50 -1.40 20.55 -1.95
N LYS A 51 -1.21 19.65 -2.90
CA LYS A 51 -1.60 19.76 -4.30
C LYS A 51 -2.89 18.99 -4.50
N VAL A 52 -3.85 19.65 -5.13
CA VAL A 52 -5.12 19.04 -5.52
C VAL A 52 -4.92 18.47 -6.92
N LEU A 53 -4.80 17.16 -7.02
CA LEU A 53 -4.82 16.42 -8.28
C LEU A 53 -6.21 15.79 -8.42
N PRO A 54 -7.04 16.19 -9.40
CA PRO A 54 -8.43 15.74 -9.48
C PRO A 54 -8.62 14.22 -9.43
N ALA A 55 -7.77 13.45 -10.12
CA ALA A 55 -7.84 11.99 -10.09
C ALA A 55 -7.47 11.43 -8.70
N LEU A 56 -6.45 11.97 -8.04
CA LEU A 56 -6.09 11.55 -6.69
C LEU A 56 -7.18 11.87 -5.65
N GLU A 57 -7.86 13.02 -5.77
CA GLU A 57 -9.00 13.37 -4.92
C GLU A 57 -10.19 12.42 -5.08
N GLN A 58 -10.33 11.74 -6.22
CA GLN A 58 -11.37 10.71 -6.40
C GLN A 58 -10.99 9.38 -5.72
N ILE A 59 -9.69 9.11 -5.56
CA ILE A 59 -9.18 7.88 -4.93
C ILE A 59 -9.16 7.99 -3.41
N LYS A 60 -8.86 9.18 -2.88
CA LYS A 60 -8.78 9.43 -1.44
C LYS A 60 -10.01 8.96 -0.65
N PRO A 61 -11.27 9.21 -1.08
CA PRO A 61 -12.45 8.67 -0.41
C PRO A 61 -12.47 7.15 -0.33
N ILE A 62 -12.03 6.45 -1.37
CA ILE A 62 -11.96 4.98 -1.42
C ILE A 62 -10.97 4.47 -0.37
N THR A 63 -9.76 5.02 -0.37
CA THR A 63 -8.72 4.70 0.61
C THR A 63 -9.18 5.04 2.04
N LYS A 64 -9.83 6.19 2.24
CA LYS A 64 -10.38 6.58 3.54
C LYS A 64 -11.46 5.61 4.01
N GLN A 65 -12.39 5.22 3.14
CA GLN A 65 -13.46 4.27 3.47
C GLN A 65 -12.89 2.90 3.88
N PHE A 66 -11.83 2.44 3.21
CA PHE A 66 -11.10 1.24 3.63
C PHE A 66 -10.52 1.38 5.04
N LEU A 67 -9.83 2.49 5.32
CA LEU A 67 -9.22 2.76 6.63
C LEU A 67 -10.27 2.88 7.75
N GLU A 68 -11.50 3.29 7.44
CA GLU A 68 -12.60 3.41 8.41
C GLU A 68 -13.27 2.07 8.76
N LYS A 69 -12.93 0.96 8.11
CA LYS A 69 -13.50 -0.37 8.43
C LYS A 69 -13.29 -0.72 9.91
N PRO A 70 -14.28 -1.31 10.60
CA PRO A 70 -14.19 -1.62 12.04
C PRO A 70 -12.98 -2.45 12.47
N GLY A 71 -12.47 -3.33 11.59
CA GLY A 71 -11.26 -4.13 11.84
C GLY A 71 -9.93 -3.36 11.75
N LEU A 72 -9.95 -2.14 11.18
CA LEU A 72 -8.76 -1.32 10.92
C LEU A 72 -8.74 -0.03 11.74
N LYS A 73 -9.89 0.67 11.82
CA LYS A 73 -10.01 2.03 12.39
C LYS A 73 -9.44 2.21 13.79
N GLY A 74 -9.44 1.15 14.60
CA GLY A 74 -8.91 1.18 15.97
C GLY A 74 -7.38 1.24 16.06
N HIS A 75 -6.67 0.80 15.01
CA HIS A 75 -5.22 0.67 14.98
C HIS A 75 -4.52 2.03 14.95
N TRP A 76 -3.38 2.16 15.65
CA TRP A 76 -2.68 3.44 15.83
C TRP A 76 -2.22 4.05 14.49
N SER A 77 -1.71 3.23 13.57
CA SER A 77 -1.26 3.71 12.25
C SER A 77 -2.44 4.20 11.42
N VAL A 78 -3.57 3.49 11.47
CA VAL A 78 -4.81 3.88 10.77
C VAL A 78 -5.36 5.19 11.32
N LYS A 79 -5.39 5.37 12.64
CA LYS A 79 -5.79 6.65 13.27
C LYS A 79 -4.91 7.80 12.81
N ARG A 80 -3.58 7.60 12.78
CA ARG A 80 -2.62 8.60 12.28
C ARG A 80 -2.90 8.95 10.83
N LEU A 81 -3.13 7.96 9.97
CA LEU A 81 -3.46 8.19 8.55
C LEU A 81 -4.79 8.93 8.38
N LEU A 82 -5.86 8.51 9.07
CA LEU A 82 -7.17 9.17 9.02
C LEU A 82 -7.12 10.64 9.45
N GLY A 83 -6.23 10.98 10.40
CA GLY A 83 -5.92 12.36 10.76
C GLY A 83 -5.46 13.19 9.55
N ARG A 84 -4.58 12.64 8.70
CA ARG A 84 -4.07 13.31 7.49
C ARG A 84 -5.13 13.55 6.41
N PHE A 85 -6.15 12.71 6.35
CA PHE A 85 -7.28 12.95 5.43
C PHE A 85 -8.17 14.11 5.89
N SER A 86 -8.10 14.50 7.17
CA SER A 86 -9.05 15.42 7.80
C SER A 86 -8.43 16.76 8.21
N GLU A 87 -7.14 16.76 8.55
CA GLU A 87 -6.41 17.94 9.03
C GLU A 87 -5.38 18.40 7.99
N PRO A 88 -5.34 19.69 7.63
CA PRO A 88 -4.29 20.21 6.79
C PRO A 88 -2.95 20.07 7.51
N MET A 89 -1.97 19.49 6.82
CA MET A 89 -0.66 19.23 7.40
C MET A 89 -0.02 20.50 7.97
N ASN A 90 0.34 20.48 9.26
CA ASN A 90 0.98 21.61 9.93
C ASN A 90 2.45 21.71 9.48
N LYS A 91 2.72 22.65 8.56
CA LYS A 91 4.02 22.86 7.90
C LYS A 91 4.98 23.76 8.69
N THR A 92 4.55 24.39 9.78
CA THR A 92 5.20 25.62 10.26
C THR A 92 5.95 25.48 11.59
N ILE A 93 5.90 24.34 12.27
CA ILE A 93 6.36 24.28 13.67
C ILE A 93 7.27 23.06 13.92
N PHE A 94 8.57 23.35 14.13
CA PHE A 94 9.63 22.49 14.66
C PHE A 94 9.87 21.12 13.98
N MET A 95 10.16 21.09 12.67
CA MET A 95 10.61 19.89 11.92
C MET A 95 11.73 19.11 12.63
N TRP A 96 12.74 19.82 13.14
CA TRP A 96 13.85 19.22 13.90
C TRP A 96 13.40 18.51 15.20
N PHE A 97 12.41 19.03 15.94
CA PHE A 97 11.86 18.33 17.11
C PHE A 97 11.01 17.12 16.73
N LYS A 98 10.33 17.14 15.57
CA LYS A 98 9.50 16.02 15.10
C LYS A 98 10.34 14.80 14.68
N HIS A 99 11.53 15.01 14.10
CA HIS A 99 12.49 13.93 13.85
C HIS A 99 12.91 13.20 15.13
N GLN A 100 13.01 13.92 16.26
CA GLN A 100 13.36 13.30 17.55
C GLN A 100 12.20 12.48 18.17
N TRP A 101 10.97 12.59 17.67
CA TRP A 101 9.77 11.96 18.25
C TRP A 101 9.21 10.82 17.39
N GLY A 102 9.97 10.31 16.41
CA GLY A 102 9.56 9.17 15.58
C GLY A 102 8.50 9.51 14.52
N TYR A 103 8.44 10.76 14.07
CA TYR A 103 7.71 11.10 12.85
C TYR A 103 8.56 10.72 11.62
N TYR A 104 7.93 10.15 10.58
CA TYR A 104 8.63 9.75 9.36
C TYR A 104 9.07 11.01 8.61
N ALA A 105 10.30 11.04 8.09
CA ALA A 105 10.85 12.18 7.35
C ALA A 105 9.94 12.57 6.17
N SER A 106 9.47 11.55 5.46
CA SER A 106 8.51 11.63 4.36
C SER A 106 7.15 12.23 4.76
N ASP A 107 6.87 12.46 6.03
CA ASP A 107 5.69 13.24 6.40
C ASP A 107 5.78 14.68 5.96
N TYR A 108 6.98 15.24 5.93
CA TYR A 108 7.17 16.69 5.84
C TYR A 108 8.13 17.09 4.74
N GLU A 109 8.82 16.13 4.14
CA GLU A 109 9.87 16.36 3.17
C GLU A 109 9.63 15.56 1.90
N ASN A 110 10.01 16.15 0.77
CA ASN A 110 10.03 15.43 -0.49
C ASN A 110 11.26 14.53 -0.51
N ILE A 111 11.06 13.21 -0.38
CA ILE A 111 12.14 12.20 -0.36
C ILE A 111 13.08 12.33 -1.57
N ILE A 112 12.59 12.77 -2.73
CA ILE A 112 13.43 12.98 -3.92
C ILE A 112 14.36 14.18 -3.72
N GLN A 113 13.88 15.25 -3.08
CA GLN A 113 14.66 16.48 -2.88
C GLN A 113 15.57 16.42 -1.64
N THR A 114 15.13 15.76 -0.56
CA THR A 114 15.85 15.75 0.72
C THR A 114 16.77 14.53 0.88
N GLU A 115 16.34 13.36 0.42
CA GLU A 115 17.15 12.13 0.48
C GLU A 115 17.90 11.86 -0.83
N GLY A 116 17.62 12.63 -1.88
CA GLY A 116 18.28 12.49 -3.18
C GLY A 116 17.92 11.20 -3.90
N VAL A 117 16.75 10.62 -3.61
CA VAL A 117 16.22 9.42 -4.27
C VAL A 117 16.26 9.63 -5.78
N LYS A 118 17.04 8.81 -6.48
CA LYS A 118 17.14 8.86 -7.95
C LYS A 118 16.06 8.00 -8.57
N LEU A 119 15.82 8.20 -9.86
CA LEU A 119 14.95 7.34 -10.66
C LEU A 119 15.26 5.85 -10.46
N LYS A 120 16.54 5.47 -10.44
CA LYS A 120 16.96 4.08 -10.23
C LYS A 120 16.48 3.54 -8.87
N ASP A 121 16.58 4.35 -7.82
CA ASP A 121 16.17 3.97 -6.48
C ASP A 121 14.64 3.80 -6.39
N MET A 122 13.88 4.66 -7.09
CA MET A 122 12.42 4.54 -7.22
C MET A 122 12.01 3.23 -7.90
N VAL A 123 12.67 2.86 -9.01
CA VAL A 123 12.41 1.59 -9.72
C VAL A 123 12.77 0.39 -8.85
N GLU A 124 13.91 0.43 -8.16
CA GLU A 124 14.33 -0.64 -7.26
C GLU A 124 13.37 -0.82 -6.07
N ASN A 125 12.95 0.28 -5.45
CA ASN A 125 12.01 0.29 -4.34
C ASN A 125 10.63 -0.24 -4.75
N LEU A 126 10.12 0.18 -5.91
CA LEU A 126 8.88 -0.37 -6.46
C LEU A 126 9.03 -1.88 -6.73
N GLY A 127 10.16 -2.31 -7.30
CA GLY A 127 10.47 -3.72 -7.51
C GLY A 127 10.44 -4.54 -6.22
N LYS A 128 11.01 -4.02 -5.13
CA LYS A 128 10.97 -4.66 -3.80
C LYS A 128 9.53 -4.83 -3.30
N VAL A 129 8.72 -3.77 -3.38
CA VAL A 129 7.31 -3.81 -2.95
C VAL A 129 6.52 -4.86 -3.74
N VAL A 130 6.63 -4.84 -5.07
CA VAL A 130 5.89 -5.77 -5.94
C VAL A 130 6.34 -7.21 -5.70
N HIS A 131 7.65 -7.46 -5.61
CA HIS A 131 8.17 -8.79 -5.35
C HIS A 131 7.78 -9.32 -3.95
N GLY A 132 7.87 -8.48 -2.93
CA GLY A 132 7.47 -8.84 -1.56
C GLY A 132 5.99 -9.15 -1.46
N THR A 133 5.13 -8.35 -2.09
CA THR A 133 3.67 -8.56 -2.08
C THR A 133 3.24 -9.80 -2.86
N GLU A 134 3.89 -10.09 -4.00
CA GLU A 134 3.70 -11.33 -4.75
C GLU A 134 4.05 -12.56 -3.91
N LYS A 135 5.24 -12.57 -3.30
CA LYS A 135 5.69 -13.67 -2.45
C LYS A 135 4.79 -13.87 -1.24
N PHE A 136 4.39 -12.78 -0.58
CA PHE A 136 3.42 -12.80 0.50
C PHE A 136 2.11 -13.47 0.05
N LEU A 137 1.56 -13.08 -1.11
CA LEU A 137 0.32 -13.64 -1.62
C LEU A 137 0.46 -15.13 -1.93
N ASP A 138 1.54 -15.55 -2.58
CA ASP A 138 1.83 -16.97 -2.89
C ASP A 138 1.92 -17.84 -1.62
N ASP A 139 2.43 -17.26 -0.53
CA ASP A 139 2.53 -17.95 0.75
C ASP A 139 1.17 -18.14 1.45
N ILE A 140 0.16 -17.32 1.17
CA ILE A 140 -1.15 -17.38 1.85
C ILE A 140 -2.32 -17.86 0.97
N LYS A 141 -2.23 -17.73 -0.35
CA LYS A 141 -3.33 -18.02 -1.28
C LYS A 141 -3.53 -19.52 -1.49
N ASN A 142 -4.77 -19.94 -1.69
CA ASN A 142 -5.09 -21.24 -2.25
C ASN A 142 -4.97 -21.14 -3.79
N PRO A 143 -4.01 -21.82 -4.43
CA PRO A 143 -3.79 -21.67 -5.87
C PRO A 143 -4.97 -22.13 -6.74
N ASP A 144 -5.79 -23.06 -6.25
CA ASP A 144 -6.90 -23.64 -7.01
C ASP A 144 -8.18 -22.77 -6.93
N GLU A 145 -8.31 -22.00 -5.86
CA GLU A 145 -9.52 -21.23 -5.56
C GLU A 145 -9.32 -19.71 -5.70
N TYR A 146 -8.09 -19.23 -5.55
CA TYR A 146 -7.79 -17.80 -5.58
C TYR A 146 -8.06 -17.20 -6.96
N LYS A 147 -8.93 -16.18 -7.00
CA LYS A 147 -9.21 -15.40 -8.20
C LYS A 147 -8.74 -13.97 -7.99
N SER A 148 -7.85 -13.51 -8.87
CA SER A 148 -7.41 -12.11 -8.90
C SER A 148 -8.61 -11.17 -9.12
N ALA A 149 -8.58 -10.00 -8.50
CA ALA A 149 -9.50 -8.92 -8.78
C ALA A 149 -9.28 -8.32 -10.18
N TYR A 150 -8.05 -8.39 -10.71
CA TYR A 150 -7.67 -7.83 -12.00
C TYR A 150 -7.60 -8.91 -13.07
N SER A 151 -8.17 -8.62 -14.22
CA SER A 151 -8.16 -9.50 -15.38
C SER A 151 -6.85 -9.51 -16.14
N SER A 152 -6.69 -10.48 -17.03
CA SER A 152 -5.57 -10.55 -17.96
C SER A 152 -5.47 -9.33 -18.89
N GLU A 153 -6.56 -8.60 -19.06
CA GLU A 153 -6.67 -7.39 -19.86
C GLU A 153 -6.09 -6.15 -19.14
N ALA A 154 -6.03 -6.18 -17.80
CA ALA A 154 -5.50 -5.10 -16.97
C ALA A 154 -3.96 -5.04 -16.99
N THR A 155 -3.40 -4.79 -18.17
CA THR A 155 -1.95 -4.71 -18.40
C THR A 155 -1.46 -3.27 -18.42
N TRP A 156 -0.14 -3.09 -18.23
CA TRP A 156 0.53 -1.79 -18.41
C TRP A 156 0.25 -1.20 -19.81
N ASP A 157 0.46 -1.98 -20.87
CA ASP A 157 0.30 -1.49 -22.25
C ASP A 157 -1.14 -1.07 -22.56
N ALA A 158 -2.13 -1.80 -22.03
CA ALA A 158 -3.55 -1.47 -22.22
C ALA A 158 -4.02 -0.28 -21.38
N SER A 159 -3.48 -0.12 -20.17
CA SER A 159 -4.02 0.81 -19.15
C SER A 159 -3.18 2.08 -18.97
N CYS A 160 -1.86 1.92 -18.93
CA CYS A 160 -0.93 2.95 -18.45
C CYS A 160 -0.06 3.55 -19.55
N ALA A 161 0.30 2.80 -20.60
CA ALA A 161 1.29 3.26 -21.59
C ALA A 161 0.94 4.60 -22.27
N LYS A 162 -0.35 4.90 -22.47
CA LYS A 162 -0.81 6.18 -23.03
C LYS A 162 -0.79 7.33 -22.02
N ASN A 163 -0.99 7.02 -20.74
CA ASN A 163 -1.01 8.00 -19.67
C ASN A 163 -0.41 7.37 -18.38
N PRO A 164 0.93 7.27 -18.29
CA PRO A 164 1.58 6.64 -17.14
C PRO A 164 1.28 7.33 -15.81
N GLU A 165 1.08 8.65 -15.85
CA GLU A 165 0.74 9.47 -14.68
C GLU A 165 -0.58 9.01 -14.03
N ALA A 166 -1.58 8.57 -14.82
CA ALA A 166 -2.85 8.08 -14.27
C ALA A 166 -2.64 6.86 -13.36
N CYS A 167 -1.83 5.88 -13.79
CA CYS A 167 -1.51 4.70 -12.98
C CYS A 167 -0.62 5.05 -11.79
N ALA A 168 0.30 6.00 -11.94
CA ALA A 168 1.08 6.52 -10.83
C ALA A 168 0.18 7.16 -9.76
N MET A 169 -0.84 7.94 -10.15
CA MET A 169 -1.83 8.48 -9.22
C MET A 169 -2.66 7.39 -8.54
N VAL A 170 -2.97 6.28 -9.23
CA VAL A 170 -3.62 5.12 -8.60
C VAL A 170 -2.74 4.57 -7.49
N LEU A 171 -1.46 4.29 -7.77
CA LEU A 171 -0.53 3.77 -6.77
C LEU A 171 -0.37 4.71 -5.58
N VAL A 172 -0.11 6.00 -5.81
CA VAL A 172 0.00 7.02 -4.75
C VAL A 172 -1.29 7.08 -3.92
N GLY A 173 -2.46 6.96 -4.56
CA GLY A 173 -3.76 7.01 -3.90
C GLY A 173 -4.07 5.80 -3.04
N ILE A 174 -3.66 4.60 -3.44
CA ILE A 174 -3.87 3.36 -2.68
C ILE A 174 -2.72 3.01 -1.74
N ALA A 175 -1.55 3.65 -1.86
CA ALA A 175 -0.40 3.42 -1.00
C ALA A 175 -0.72 3.50 0.51
N PRO A 176 -1.54 4.46 1.01
CA PRO A 176 -1.97 4.44 2.42
C PRO A 176 -2.80 3.20 2.80
N MET A 177 -3.62 2.68 1.88
CA MET A 177 -4.40 1.44 2.08
C MET A 177 -3.47 0.23 2.17
N LEU A 178 -2.49 0.12 1.26
CA LEU A 178 -1.50 -0.95 1.25
C LEU A 178 -0.65 -0.93 2.52
N TYR A 179 -0.05 0.23 2.86
CA TYR A 179 0.75 0.42 4.06
C TYR A 179 -0.03 0.03 5.32
N ALA A 180 -1.22 0.62 5.51
CA ALA A 180 -2.00 0.39 6.72
C ALA A 180 -2.50 -1.05 6.82
N GLY A 181 -2.95 -1.63 5.71
CA GLY A 181 -3.45 -3.00 5.65
C GLY A 181 -2.36 -4.00 6.03
N LEU A 182 -1.18 -3.88 5.43
CA LEU A 182 -0.04 -4.76 5.73
C LEU A 182 0.45 -4.60 7.16
N LEU A 183 0.59 -3.37 7.65
CA LEU A 183 1.05 -3.11 9.02
C LEU A 183 0.05 -3.61 10.08
N CYS A 184 -1.26 -3.44 9.85
CA CYS A 184 -2.29 -4.00 10.73
C CYS A 184 -2.21 -5.52 10.73
N LEU A 185 -2.03 -6.14 9.56
CA LEU A 185 -1.94 -7.59 9.45
C LEU A 185 -0.70 -8.14 10.15
N TRP A 186 0.43 -7.44 10.05
CA TRP A 186 1.66 -7.77 10.78
C TRP A 186 1.42 -7.82 12.28
N ASN A 187 0.93 -6.73 12.86
CA ASN A 187 0.71 -6.65 14.31
C ASN A 187 -0.33 -7.68 14.79
N ALA A 188 -1.42 -7.85 14.06
CA ALA A 188 -2.44 -8.84 14.43
C ALA A 188 -1.92 -10.28 14.34
N SER A 189 -1.09 -10.59 13.33
CA SER A 189 -0.48 -11.91 13.17
C SER A 189 0.56 -12.19 14.24
N ASP A 190 1.30 -11.17 14.67
CA ASP A 190 2.29 -11.23 15.75
C ASP A 190 1.62 -11.52 17.09
N ASP A 191 0.63 -10.70 17.47
CA ASP A 191 -0.16 -10.86 18.69
C ASP A 191 -0.82 -12.25 18.78
N ALA A 192 -1.37 -12.73 17.66
CA ALA A 192 -2.06 -14.02 17.60
C ALA A 192 -1.09 -15.21 17.59
N ALA A 193 0.10 -15.07 16.98
CA ALA A 193 1.13 -16.10 17.01
C ALA A 193 1.75 -16.24 18.41
N GLU A 194 1.91 -15.14 19.14
CA GLU A 194 2.64 -15.13 20.41
C GLU A 194 1.81 -15.47 21.66
N LYS A 195 0.52 -15.84 21.53
CA LYS A 195 -0.41 -16.46 22.53
C LYS A 195 -0.49 -15.89 23.96
N TRP A 196 0.40 -15.00 24.40
CA TRP A 196 0.68 -14.75 25.82
C TRP A 196 0.26 -13.36 26.32
N LEU A 197 -0.19 -12.45 25.46
CA LEU A 197 -0.38 -11.04 25.86
C LEU A 197 -1.72 -10.39 25.49
N VAL A 198 -2.49 -10.93 24.53
CA VAL A 198 -3.71 -10.27 24.04
C VAL A 198 -4.92 -11.20 24.07
N ILE A 199 -5.90 -10.86 24.92
CA ILE A 199 -7.20 -11.53 24.96
C ILE A 199 -7.89 -11.38 23.59
N ASN A 200 -8.36 -12.50 23.04
CA ASN A 200 -9.03 -12.58 21.73
C ASN A 200 -8.14 -12.25 20.52
N ALA A 201 -6.82 -12.42 20.60
CA ALA A 201 -5.89 -12.16 19.50
C ALA A 201 -6.27 -12.90 18.19
N ASN A 202 -6.58 -14.19 18.28
CA ASN A 202 -7.00 -14.99 17.11
C ASN A 202 -8.30 -14.45 16.49
N GLU A 203 -9.30 -14.12 17.30
CA GLU A 203 -10.56 -13.56 16.81
C GLU A 203 -10.37 -12.20 16.12
N ARG A 204 -9.47 -11.36 16.66
CA ARG A 204 -9.09 -10.08 16.04
C ARG A 204 -8.38 -10.29 14.71
N PHE A 205 -7.44 -11.23 14.65
CA PHE A 205 -6.73 -11.61 13.44
C PHE A 205 -7.70 -12.10 12.35
N GLU A 206 -8.62 -13.01 12.67
CA GLU A 206 -9.63 -13.49 11.71
C GLU A 206 -10.56 -12.38 11.22
N LYS A 207 -11.02 -11.51 12.13
CA LYS A 207 -11.83 -10.33 11.78
C LYS A 207 -11.06 -9.39 10.85
N LEU A 208 -9.76 -9.22 11.07
CA LEU A 208 -8.91 -8.38 10.23
C LEU A 208 -8.74 -8.98 8.83
N LEU A 209 -8.43 -10.29 8.70
CA LEU A 209 -8.35 -10.95 7.40
C LEU A 209 -9.61 -10.71 6.56
N LYS A 210 -10.79 -10.90 7.17
CA LYS A 210 -12.08 -10.62 6.52
C LYS A 210 -12.24 -9.16 6.10
N ALA A 211 -11.77 -8.21 6.91
CA ALA A 211 -11.81 -6.78 6.59
C ALA A 211 -10.88 -6.40 5.42
N LEU A 212 -9.76 -7.13 5.29
CA LEU A 212 -8.77 -7.02 4.21
C LEU A 212 -9.19 -7.77 2.92
N ASP A 213 -10.36 -8.42 2.95
CA ASP A 213 -10.96 -9.24 1.89
C ASP A 213 -10.25 -10.58 1.62
N TYR A 214 -9.50 -11.08 2.61
CA TYR A 214 -9.02 -12.46 2.62
C TYR A 214 -10.07 -13.36 3.29
N LYS A 215 -10.66 -14.27 2.51
CA LYS A 215 -11.77 -15.14 2.91
C LYS A 215 -11.49 -16.57 2.44
N GLU A 216 -12.09 -17.54 3.10
CA GLU A 216 -12.16 -18.91 2.55
C GLU A 216 -13.13 -18.93 1.35
N PRO A 217 -12.84 -19.67 0.26
CA PRO A 217 -11.71 -20.60 0.09
C PRO A 217 -10.45 -20.00 -0.56
N ASP A 218 -10.39 -18.68 -0.78
CA ASP A 218 -9.28 -17.99 -1.47
C ASP A 218 -7.92 -18.14 -0.74
N CYS A 219 -7.95 -18.40 0.56
CA CYS A 219 -6.76 -18.65 1.39
C CYS A 219 -6.51 -20.14 1.60
N LYS A 220 -5.25 -20.52 1.88
CA LYS A 220 -4.89 -21.90 2.25
C LYS A 220 -5.71 -22.40 3.43
N ASP A 221 -6.09 -23.67 3.40
CA ASP A 221 -6.79 -24.31 4.50
C ASP A 221 -6.03 -24.15 5.81
N ASN A 222 -6.74 -23.80 6.89
CA ASN A 222 -6.17 -23.60 8.22
C ASN A 222 -5.05 -22.55 8.26
N LEU A 223 -5.18 -21.44 7.50
CA LEU A 223 -4.22 -20.34 7.50
C LEU A 223 -4.05 -19.75 8.92
N SER A 224 -2.98 -20.17 9.59
CA SER A 224 -2.68 -19.72 10.94
C SER A 224 -2.03 -18.33 10.97
N ALA A 225 -2.18 -17.62 12.10
CA ALA A 225 -1.49 -16.36 12.34
C ALA A 225 0.04 -16.47 12.18
N ALA A 226 0.64 -17.57 12.66
CA ALA A 226 2.07 -17.81 12.50
C ALA A 226 2.50 -17.98 11.03
N ALA A 227 1.65 -18.61 10.20
CA ALA A 227 1.89 -18.73 8.76
C ALA A 227 1.83 -17.36 8.07
N VAL A 228 0.83 -16.53 8.40
CA VAL A 228 0.72 -15.15 7.86
C VAL A 228 1.89 -14.28 8.32
N ARG A 229 2.27 -14.33 9.60
CA ARG A 229 3.45 -13.63 10.12
C ARG A 229 4.70 -13.98 9.32
N LYS A 230 4.92 -15.28 9.07
CA LYS A 230 6.06 -15.76 8.28
C LYS A 230 6.00 -15.27 6.83
N ALA A 231 4.82 -15.29 6.21
CA ALA A 231 4.63 -14.77 4.85
C ALA A 231 4.96 -13.27 4.77
N LEU A 232 4.56 -12.50 5.78
CA LEU A 232 4.82 -11.06 5.86
C LEU A 232 6.31 -10.72 5.96
N CYS A 233 7.17 -11.62 6.45
CA CYS A 233 8.63 -11.39 6.45
C CYS A 233 9.22 -11.14 5.05
N SER A 234 8.50 -11.51 3.98
CA SER A 234 8.87 -11.15 2.60
C SER A 234 8.75 -9.65 2.28
N LEU A 235 8.10 -8.87 3.15
CA LEU A 235 7.79 -7.44 2.97
C LEU A 235 8.69 -6.50 3.77
N ASP A 236 9.76 -6.98 4.41
CA ASP A 236 10.60 -6.29 5.40
C ASP A 236 10.66 -4.75 5.24
N ASN A 237 11.29 -4.24 4.17
CA ASN A 237 11.39 -2.80 3.90
C ASN A 237 10.28 -2.24 2.98
N SER A 238 9.39 -3.09 2.49
CA SER A 238 8.33 -2.70 1.53
C SER A 238 7.26 -1.83 2.18
N VAL A 239 7.02 -2.00 3.47
CA VAL A 239 6.02 -1.22 4.22
C VAL A 239 6.45 0.25 4.30
N ASP A 240 7.70 0.52 4.65
CA ASP A 240 8.22 1.90 4.70
C ASP A 240 8.26 2.53 3.31
N ILE A 241 8.65 1.78 2.28
CA ILE A 241 8.58 2.25 0.88
C ILE A 241 7.15 2.65 0.50
N LEU A 242 6.14 1.84 0.84
CA LEU A 242 4.73 2.19 0.57
C LEU A 242 4.30 3.48 1.27
N TYR A 243 4.82 3.71 2.48
CA TYR A 243 4.57 4.95 3.20
C TYR A 243 5.13 6.17 2.45
N ASP A 244 6.35 6.04 1.96
CA ASP A 244 7.04 7.09 1.18
C ASP A 244 6.36 7.33 -0.18
N LEU A 245 5.92 6.28 -0.86
CA LEU A 245 5.18 6.38 -2.13
C LEU A 245 3.81 7.05 -1.97
N ALA A 246 3.24 7.09 -0.77
CA ALA A 246 1.95 7.76 -0.54
C ALA A 246 2.01 9.28 -0.70
N GLY A 247 3.21 9.89 -0.74
CA GLY A 247 3.35 11.30 -1.03
C GLY A 247 2.68 12.20 0.01
N PHE A 248 2.65 11.80 1.29
CA PHE A 248 1.90 12.50 2.33
C PHE A 248 2.26 13.99 2.40
N TRP A 249 3.54 14.34 2.26
CA TRP A 249 4.02 15.71 2.26
C TRP A 249 3.41 16.60 1.15
N ALA A 250 3.02 16.01 0.02
CA ALA A 250 2.57 16.71 -1.18
C ALA A 250 1.04 16.68 -1.33
N PHE A 251 0.40 15.59 -0.95
CA PHE A 251 -1.00 15.36 -1.32
C PHE A 251 -1.97 15.41 -0.15
N TYR A 252 -1.53 15.24 1.08
CA TYR A 252 -2.40 15.16 2.26
C TYR A 252 -2.17 16.36 3.19
#